data_AF-A0A4R1Z2T9-F1
#
_entry.id   AF-A0A4R1Z2T9-F1
#
_cell.length_a   1.000
_cell.length_b   1.000
_cell.length_c   1.000
_cell.angle_alpha   90.00
_cell.angle_beta   90.00
_cell.angle_gamma   90.00
#
_symmetry.space_group_name_H-M   'P 1'
#
loop_
_entity.id
_entity.type
_entity.pdbx_description
1 polymer ?
#
loop_
_entity_poly.entity_id
_entity_poly.type
_entity_poly.pdbx_seq_one_letter_code
_entity_poly.pdbx_strand_id
1 'polypeptide(L)'
;MSAQNASPVDREGLLQGHPGSVEGTRGLQSLILDYEYFEKLCAEAIEEQADLCRRIARRAAASQNAGPETRPITGVAEAAPRDDGPPTPARIAQRSMLARNALGTALPLRGKSVVLNGSEADLRDLDAIESRIMLLKYQMQELEHTILETRPTHARAASTKLKFMVALLMSAPHFEKDYFAYLVEECAQVVGAQPT
;
A
#
# COMPACT_ATOMS: atom_id res chain seq x y z
N MET A 1 -16.01 -64.42 3.39
CA MET A 1 -16.74 -63.39 2.63
C MET A 1 -16.62 -62.07 3.38
N SER A 2 -16.19 -61.04 2.65
CA SER A 2 -16.32 -59.60 2.89
C SER A 2 -15.71 -58.96 4.14
N ALA A 3 -14.74 -58.11 3.85
CA ALA A 3 -14.11 -57.08 4.66
C ALA A 3 -15.05 -55.92 5.00
N GLN A 4 -14.73 -55.16 6.06
CA GLN A 4 -14.80 -53.70 6.03
C GLN A 4 -13.86 -53.05 7.07
N ASN A 5 -12.74 -52.59 6.53
CA ASN A 5 -11.83 -51.51 6.88
C ASN A 5 -11.94 -50.76 8.22
N ALA A 6 -10.74 -50.60 8.78
CA ALA A 6 -10.36 -49.68 9.84
C ALA A 6 -10.34 -48.19 9.38
N SER A 7 -10.64 -47.27 10.30
CA SER A 7 -9.66 -46.26 10.74
C SER A 7 -10.11 -45.50 12.01
N PRO A 8 -9.16 -45.04 12.85
CA PRO A 8 -9.41 -44.29 14.08
C PRO A 8 -8.90 -42.83 14.01
N VAL A 9 -9.11 -42.09 15.11
CA VAL A 9 -8.33 -40.92 15.60
C VAL A 9 -8.78 -39.50 15.18
N ASP A 10 -9.33 -38.82 16.19
CA ASP A 10 -9.14 -37.43 16.65
C ASP A 10 -9.19 -36.25 15.67
N ARG A 11 -10.21 -35.41 15.87
CA ARG A 11 -10.08 -33.94 15.87
C ARG A 11 -11.29 -33.25 16.51
N GLU A 12 -11.59 -33.63 17.75
CA GLU A 12 -12.37 -32.77 18.66
C GLU A 12 -11.40 -31.97 19.52
N GLY A 13 -11.42 -30.65 19.39
CA GLY A 13 -10.65 -29.74 20.25
C GLY A 13 -10.10 -28.54 19.51
N LEU A 14 -10.86 -27.43 19.51
CA LEU A 14 -10.44 -26.02 19.49
C LEU A 14 -11.54 -25.11 18.91
N LEU A 15 -12.73 -25.14 19.51
CA LEU A 15 -13.73 -24.08 19.35
C LEU A 15 -14.31 -23.75 20.72
N GLN A 16 -13.52 -23.08 21.56
CA GLN A 16 -14.01 -22.28 22.68
C GLN A 16 -12.96 -21.22 23.06
N GLY A 17 -13.34 -19.95 22.88
CA GLY A 17 -12.59 -18.77 23.33
C GLY A 17 -13.45 -17.51 23.10
N HIS A 18 -13.86 -16.87 24.18
CA HIS A 18 -14.84 -15.78 24.27
C HIS A 18 -14.53 -14.51 23.46
N PRO A 19 -15.55 -13.69 23.11
CA PRO A 19 -15.38 -12.29 22.78
C PRO A 19 -15.30 -11.50 24.10
N GLY A 20 -14.14 -11.56 24.74
CA GLY A 20 -13.84 -10.81 25.95
C GLY A 20 -12.69 -9.87 25.69
N SER A 21 -12.99 -8.57 25.68
CA SER A 21 -12.11 -7.43 25.96
C SER A 21 -10.63 -7.78 26.23
N VAL A 22 -9.78 -7.55 25.22
CA VAL A 22 -8.33 -7.38 25.41
C VAL A 22 -7.89 -6.18 24.57
N GLU A 23 -8.37 -4.99 24.92
CA GLU A 23 -7.55 -3.77 24.80
C GLU A 23 -6.43 -3.86 25.85
N GLY A 24 -5.57 -4.87 25.72
CA GLY A 24 -4.26 -4.83 26.33
C GLY A 24 -3.52 -3.76 25.56
N THR A 25 -3.34 -2.58 26.16
CA THR A 25 -2.55 -1.47 25.64
C THR A 25 -1.34 -1.99 24.90
N ARG A 26 -1.42 -2.04 23.57
CA ARG A 26 -0.33 -2.52 22.71
C ARG A 26 0.85 -1.60 23.01
N GLY A 27 1.97 -2.16 23.45
CA GLY A 27 3.12 -1.34 23.80
C GLY A 27 3.57 -0.51 22.61
N LEU A 28 4.01 0.72 22.85
CA LEU A 28 4.45 1.67 21.82
C LEU A 28 5.45 1.06 20.82
N GLN A 29 6.35 0.20 21.31
CA GLN A 29 7.29 -0.53 20.47
C GLN A 29 6.60 -1.47 19.47
N SER A 30 5.52 -2.14 19.88
CA SER A 30 4.74 -3.02 19.00
C SER A 30 4.09 -2.23 17.88
N LEU A 31 3.48 -1.07 18.20
CA LEU A 31 2.83 -0.22 17.22
C LEU A 31 3.83 0.28 16.16
N ILE A 32 5.02 0.69 16.60
CA ILE A 32 6.08 1.14 15.70
C ILE A 32 6.57 0.00 14.79
N LEU A 33 6.72 -1.22 15.33
CA LEU A 33 7.07 -2.38 14.50
C LEU A 33 5.98 -2.73 13.48
N ASP A 34 4.71 -2.61 13.87
CA ASP A 34 3.59 -2.79 12.94
C ASP A 34 3.62 -1.72 11.83
N TYR A 35 3.92 -0.47 12.17
CA TYR A 35 4.07 0.61 11.19
C TYR A 35 5.20 0.32 10.19
N GLU A 36 6.39 -0.04 10.68
CA GLU A 36 7.55 -0.38 9.83
C GLU A 36 7.24 -1.58 8.92
N TYR A 37 6.48 -2.55 9.43
CA TYR A 37 6.02 -3.69 8.63
C TYR A 37 5.09 -3.25 7.50
N PHE A 38 4.10 -2.40 7.78
CA PHE A 38 3.20 -1.89 6.75
C PHE A 38 3.89 -0.95 5.76
N GLU A 39 4.88 -0.17 6.20
CA GLU A 39 5.73 0.64 5.32
C GLU A 39 6.46 -0.24 4.31
N LYS A 40 7.05 -1.35 4.76
CA LYS A 40 7.71 -2.32 3.89
C LYS A 40 6.74 -2.95 2.89
N LEU A 41 5.57 -3.40 3.35
CA LEU A 41 4.54 -3.95 2.46
C LEU A 41 4.05 -2.93 1.43
N CYS A 42 3.93 -1.67 1.83
CA CYS A 42 3.52 -0.59 0.93
C CYS A 42 4.59 -0.34 -0.14
N ALA A 43 5.87 -0.34 0.24
CA ALA A 43 6.98 -0.21 -0.71
C ALA A 43 7.01 -1.37 -1.71
N GLU A 44 6.87 -2.61 -1.24
CA GLU A 44 6.78 -3.80 -2.10
C GLU A 44 5.60 -3.71 -3.07
N ALA A 45 4.43 -3.25 -2.59
CA ALA A 45 3.25 -3.09 -3.43
C ALA A 45 3.42 -2.00 -4.50
N ILE A 46 4.07 -0.89 -4.18
CA ILE A 46 4.41 0.17 -5.14
C ILE A 46 5.38 -0.36 -6.20
N GLU A 47 6.37 -1.15 -5.80
CA GLU A 47 7.33 -1.75 -6.73
C GLU A 47 6.66 -2.78 -7.65
N GLU A 48 5.75 -3.61 -7.12
CA GLU A 48 4.93 -4.54 -7.89
C GLU A 48 4.06 -3.80 -8.93
N GLN A 49 3.43 -2.69 -8.54
CA GLN A 49 2.67 -1.84 -9.44
C GLN A 49 3.54 -1.31 -10.59
N ALA A 50 4.72 -0.79 -10.26
CA ALA A 50 5.67 -0.28 -11.24
C ALA A 50 6.17 -1.38 -12.20
N ASP A 51 6.43 -2.59 -11.70
CA ASP A 51 6.81 -3.74 -12.52
C ASP A 51 5.70 -4.17 -13.47
N LEU A 52 4.47 -4.26 -12.99
CA LEU A 52 3.32 -4.60 -13.84
C LEU A 52 3.14 -3.55 -14.95
N CYS A 53 3.26 -2.26 -14.63
CA CYS A 53 3.23 -1.20 -15.63
C CYS A 53 4.38 -1.28 -16.64
N ARG A 54 5.60 -1.59 -16.20
CA ARG A 54 6.74 -1.83 -17.10
C ARG A 54 6.47 -3.02 -18.03
N ARG A 55 5.89 -4.12 -17.53
CA ARG A 55 5.53 -5.30 -18.33
C ARG A 55 4.45 -4.98 -19.38
N ILE A 56 3.43 -4.21 -19.01
CA ILE A 56 2.39 -3.74 -19.94
C ILE A 56 3.01 -2.87 -21.03
N ALA A 57 3.85 -1.90 -20.66
CA ALA A 57 4.51 -1.00 -21.62
C ALA A 57 5.41 -1.75 -22.62
N ARG A 58 6.21 -2.74 -22.14
CA ARG A 58 7.06 -3.56 -23.01
C ARG A 58 6.25 -4.40 -24.00
N ARG A 59 5.15 -5.03 -23.55
CA ARG A 59 4.25 -5.79 -24.44
C ARG A 59 3.59 -4.91 -25.50
N ALA A 60 3.14 -3.73 -25.11
CA ALA A 60 2.57 -2.76 -26.03
C ALA A 60 3.58 -2.32 -27.11
N ALA A 61 4.84 -2.06 -26.74
CA ALA A 61 5.90 -1.71 -27.69
C ALA A 61 6.25 -2.87 -28.64
N ALA A 62 6.29 -4.11 -28.16
CA ALA A 62 6.57 -5.28 -28.98
C ALA A 62 5.48 -5.55 -30.04
N SER A 63 4.21 -5.30 -29.68
CA SER A 63 3.08 -5.45 -30.60
C SER A 63 3.07 -4.41 -31.73
N GLN A 64 3.68 -3.24 -31.54
CA GLN A 64 3.76 -2.18 -32.55
C GLN A 64 4.85 -2.43 -33.61
N ASN A 65 5.84 -3.28 -33.32
CA ASN A 65 6.95 -3.58 -34.23
C ASN A 65 6.67 -4.78 -35.15
N ALA A 66 5.49 -5.41 -35.06
CA ALA A 66 5.15 -6.66 -35.75
C ALA A 66 4.25 -6.49 -37.01
N GLY A 67 4.02 -5.26 -37.50
CA GLY A 67 3.28 -5.02 -38.74
C GLY A 67 3.77 -3.78 -39.49
N PRO A 68 3.82 -3.78 -40.83
CA PRO A 68 4.16 -2.59 -41.60
C PRO A 68 2.93 -1.67 -41.70
N GLU A 69 3.21 -0.36 -41.72
CA GLU A 69 2.31 0.75 -42.04
C GLU A 69 1.31 1.20 -40.96
N THR A 70 1.76 2.09 -40.07
CA THR A 70 1.31 3.50 -40.04
C THR A 70 2.04 4.29 -38.94
N ARG A 71 2.69 5.38 -39.34
CA ARG A 71 3.15 6.48 -38.47
C ARG A 71 2.76 7.79 -39.16
N PRO A 72 2.61 8.93 -38.45
CA PRO A 72 1.98 9.09 -37.13
C PRO A 72 1.05 10.33 -37.10
N ILE A 73 -0.02 10.31 -36.30
CA ILE A 73 -0.54 11.55 -35.69
C ILE A 73 -0.65 11.35 -34.17
N THR A 74 0.03 12.27 -33.52
CA THR A 74 0.08 12.66 -32.12
C THR A 74 -1.27 12.62 -31.41
N GLY A 75 -1.37 11.77 -30.37
CA GLY A 75 -2.41 11.83 -29.34
C GLY A 75 -3.74 11.19 -29.76
N VAL A 76 -4.23 10.27 -28.93
CA VAL A 76 -5.42 9.43 -29.16
C VAL A 76 -5.12 8.26 -30.10
N ALA A 77 -4.69 7.14 -29.52
CA ALA A 77 -4.70 5.85 -30.19
C ALA A 77 -5.55 4.90 -29.35
N GLU A 78 -6.83 4.88 -29.70
CA GLU A 78 -7.75 3.79 -29.40
C GLU A 78 -7.27 2.53 -30.15
N ALA A 79 -6.98 1.47 -29.39
CA ALA A 79 -7.22 0.08 -29.80
C ALA A 79 -7.10 -0.78 -28.55
N ALA A 80 -8.25 -1.17 -28.01
CA ALA A 80 -8.36 -2.16 -26.94
C ALA A 80 -7.70 -3.50 -27.36
N PRO A 81 -7.34 -4.38 -26.40
CA PRO A 81 -7.02 -5.78 -26.72
C PRO A 81 -8.19 -6.40 -27.50
N ARG A 82 -7.88 -7.35 -28.37
CA ARG A 82 -8.84 -8.14 -29.19
C ARG A 82 -9.80 -8.96 -28.32
N ASP A 83 -10.73 -8.30 -27.64
CA ASP A 83 -11.89 -8.92 -27.01
C ASP A 83 -13.08 -7.94 -27.09
N ASP A 84 -14.00 -8.30 -27.98
CA ASP A 84 -15.32 -7.76 -28.36
C ASP A 84 -15.78 -6.41 -27.75
N GLY A 85 -15.63 -5.35 -28.54
CA GLY A 85 -16.43 -4.13 -28.44
C GLY A 85 -15.65 -2.83 -28.23
N PRO A 86 -16.18 -1.67 -28.69
CA PRO A 86 -15.56 -0.38 -28.47
C PRO A 86 -15.46 -0.07 -26.97
N PRO A 87 -14.34 0.53 -26.50
CA PRO A 87 -14.14 0.81 -25.09
C PRO A 87 -15.16 1.85 -24.60
N THR A 88 -15.89 1.51 -23.53
CA THR A 88 -16.84 2.44 -22.91
C THR A 88 -16.10 3.64 -22.30
N PRO A 89 -16.73 4.83 -22.20
CA PRO A 89 -16.12 6.01 -21.59
C PRO A 89 -15.61 5.76 -20.15
N ALA A 90 -16.31 4.94 -19.37
CA ALA A 90 -15.91 4.53 -18.02
C ALA A 90 -14.60 3.73 -18.01
N ARG A 91 -14.42 2.81 -18.98
CA ARG A 91 -13.22 1.99 -19.12
C ARG A 91 -12.01 2.83 -19.53
N ILE A 92 -12.22 3.85 -20.37
CA ILE A 92 -11.18 4.83 -20.73
C ILE A 92 -10.78 5.66 -19.52
N ALA A 93 -11.74 6.12 -18.71
CA ALA A 93 -11.47 6.89 -17.50
C ALA A 93 -10.67 6.05 -16.47
N GLN A 94 -11.08 4.80 -16.23
CA GLN A 94 -10.39 3.88 -15.32
C GLN A 94 -8.94 3.64 -15.77
N ARG A 95 -8.73 3.31 -17.06
CA ARG A 95 -7.39 3.11 -17.63
C ARG A 95 -6.53 4.38 -17.52
N SER A 96 -7.13 5.55 -17.70
CA SER A 96 -6.41 6.82 -17.55
C SER A 96 -6.06 7.15 -16.11
N MET A 97 -6.88 6.78 -15.14
CA MET A 97 -6.56 6.92 -13.71
C MET A 97 -5.39 6.00 -13.35
N LEU A 98 -5.50 4.71 -13.68
CA LEU A 98 -4.46 3.71 -13.41
C LEU A 98 -3.11 4.10 -14.03
N ALA A 99 -3.12 4.59 -15.27
CA ALA A 99 -1.91 5.06 -15.94
C ALA A 99 -1.27 6.26 -15.23
N ARG A 100 -2.07 7.23 -14.77
CA ARG A 100 -1.57 8.40 -14.04
C ARG A 100 -1.03 8.02 -12.67
N ASN A 101 -1.70 7.12 -11.97
CA ASN A 101 -1.28 6.70 -10.64
C ASN A 101 0.01 5.89 -10.69
N ALA A 102 0.18 5.05 -11.71
CA ALA A 102 1.37 4.22 -11.84
C ALA A 102 2.55 4.89 -12.56
N LEU A 103 2.30 5.84 -13.48
CA LEU A 103 3.37 6.51 -14.26
C LEU A 103 3.61 7.96 -13.81
N GLY A 104 2.78 8.51 -12.93
CA GLY A 104 2.94 9.78 -12.20
C GLY A 104 3.65 10.89 -12.99
N THR A 105 4.97 11.00 -12.77
CA THR A 105 5.87 12.04 -13.26
C THR A 105 6.60 11.70 -14.57
N ALA A 106 6.57 10.44 -15.01
CA ALA A 106 7.22 9.98 -16.25
C ALA A 106 6.36 10.20 -17.50
N LEU A 107 5.11 10.66 -17.34
CA LEU A 107 4.22 10.94 -18.46
C LEU A 107 4.52 12.33 -19.03
N PRO A 108 4.94 12.44 -20.30
CA PRO A 108 5.43 13.69 -20.85
C PRO A 108 4.35 14.77 -21.05
N LEU A 109 3.08 14.53 -20.68
CA LEU A 109 1.96 15.36 -21.14
C LEU A 109 0.88 15.52 -20.06
N ARG A 110 1.00 16.58 -19.26
CA ARG A 110 -0.09 17.11 -18.43
C ARG A 110 -1.29 17.40 -19.35
N GLY A 111 -2.44 16.75 -19.13
CA GLY A 111 -3.68 17.02 -19.87
C GLY A 111 -4.01 16.04 -21.01
N LYS A 112 -3.23 14.98 -21.25
CA LYS A 112 -3.63 13.90 -22.18
C LYS A 112 -4.05 12.65 -21.41
N SER A 113 -5.09 11.97 -21.89
CA SER A 113 -5.50 10.66 -21.38
C SER A 113 -4.43 9.64 -21.78
N VAL A 114 -3.79 9.04 -20.78
CA VAL A 114 -2.78 8.00 -21.01
C VAL A 114 -3.52 6.70 -20.77
N VAL A 115 -3.75 5.93 -21.82
CA VAL A 115 -4.42 4.64 -21.71
C VAL A 115 -3.34 3.58 -21.68
N LEU A 116 -3.25 2.81 -20.59
CA LEU A 116 -2.40 1.62 -20.57
C LEU A 116 -2.99 0.59 -21.56
N ASN A 117 -2.16 0.16 -22.51
CA ASN A 117 -2.49 -0.92 -23.44
C ASN A 117 -2.30 -2.30 -22.76
N GLY A 118 -3.00 -2.50 -21.64
CA GLY A 118 -3.06 -3.76 -20.91
C GLY A 118 -4.30 -4.59 -21.29
N SER A 119 -4.22 -5.89 -21.09
CA SER A 119 -5.40 -6.77 -21.09
C SER A 119 -6.35 -6.41 -19.95
N GLU A 120 -7.61 -6.85 -19.99
CA GLU A 120 -8.51 -6.65 -18.85
C GLU A 120 -8.00 -7.31 -17.56
N ALA A 121 -7.31 -8.44 -17.68
CA ALA A 121 -6.64 -9.08 -16.55
C ALA A 121 -5.58 -8.15 -15.95
N ASP A 122 -4.71 -7.56 -16.78
CA ASP A 122 -3.67 -6.64 -16.32
C ASP A 122 -4.24 -5.41 -15.59
N LEU A 123 -5.40 -4.92 -16.02
CA LEU A 123 -6.06 -3.78 -15.40
C LEU A 123 -6.71 -4.15 -14.07
N ARG A 124 -7.30 -5.34 -13.95
CA ARG A 124 -7.81 -5.86 -12.68
C ARG A 124 -6.69 -6.05 -11.67
N ASP A 125 -5.54 -6.55 -12.11
CA ASP A 125 -4.37 -6.73 -11.24
C ASP A 125 -3.84 -5.38 -10.74
N LEU A 126 -3.77 -4.37 -11.62
CA LEU A 126 -3.38 -3.01 -11.22
C LEU A 126 -4.36 -2.38 -10.22
N ASP A 127 -5.66 -2.55 -10.42
CA ASP A 127 -6.71 -2.05 -9.53
C ASP A 127 -6.66 -2.71 -8.15
N ALA A 128 -6.38 -4.02 -8.10
CA ALA A 128 -6.17 -4.76 -6.87
C ALA A 128 -4.91 -4.28 -6.12
N ILE A 129 -3.80 -4.05 -6.83
CA ILE A 129 -2.58 -3.52 -6.23
C ILE A 129 -2.81 -2.09 -5.70
N GLU A 130 -3.50 -1.24 -6.44
CA GLU A 130 -3.83 0.13 -6.01
C GLU A 130 -4.72 0.15 -4.77
N SER A 131 -5.76 -0.69 -4.74
CA SER A 131 -6.61 -0.89 -3.56
C SER A 131 -5.80 -1.34 -2.34
N ARG A 132 -4.83 -2.24 -2.54
CA ARG A 132 -3.93 -2.68 -1.47
C ARG A 132 -3.02 -1.56 -0.98
N ILE A 133 -2.42 -0.77 -1.87
CA ILE A 133 -1.58 0.39 -1.50
C ILE A 133 -2.40 1.40 -0.68
N MET A 134 -3.63 1.70 -1.11
CA MET A 134 -4.51 2.61 -0.41
C MET A 134 -4.87 2.11 1.00
N LEU A 135 -5.20 0.83 1.14
CA LEU A 135 -5.47 0.22 2.45
C LEU A 135 -4.24 0.26 3.36
N LEU A 136 -3.05 -0.08 2.84
CA LEU A 136 -1.81 -0.05 3.62
C LEU A 136 -1.49 1.37 4.11
N LYS A 137 -1.64 2.38 3.24
CA LYS A 137 -1.45 3.79 3.63
C LYS A 137 -2.43 4.24 4.70
N TYR A 138 -3.69 3.84 4.60
CA TYR A 138 -4.69 4.11 5.63
C TYR A 138 -4.28 3.49 6.97
N GLN A 139 -3.87 2.21 6.97
CA GLN A 139 -3.40 1.52 8.18
C GLN A 139 -2.17 2.19 8.80
N MET A 140 -1.24 2.66 7.97
CA MET A 140 -0.07 3.41 8.44
C MET A 140 -0.46 4.74 9.08
N GLN A 141 -1.43 5.47 8.51
CA GLN A 141 -1.94 6.73 9.07
C GLN A 141 -2.60 6.52 10.43
N GLU A 142 -3.42 5.48 10.57
CA GLU A 142 -4.05 5.13 11.86
C GLU A 142 -3.00 4.77 12.92
N LEU A 143 -1.97 4.01 12.53
CA LEU A 143 -0.86 3.67 13.42
C LEU A 143 -0.03 4.90 13.80
N GLU A 144 0.27 5.78 12.83
CA GLU A 144 0.95 7.05 13.08
C GLU A 144 0.18 7.86 14.13
N HIS A 145 -1.12 8.08 13.92
CA HIS A 145 -1.97 8.79 14.88
C HIS A 145 -1.91 8.14 16.27
N THR A 146 -2.10 6.82 16.33
CA THR A 146 -2.07 6.05 17.58
C THR A 146 -0.72 6.16 18.30
N ILE A 147 0.40 6.09 17.58
CA ILE A 147 1.76 6.20 18.13
C ILE A 147 2.00 7.61 18.67
N LEU A 148 1.58 8.65 17.94
CA LEU A 148 1.75 10.04 18.34
C LEU A 148 0.89 10.40 19.56
N GLU A 149 -0.31 9.84 19.69
CA GLU A 149 -1.18 10.02 20.87
C GLU A 149 -0.75 9.18 22.08
N THR A 150 -0.07 8.05 21.86
CA THR A 150 0.34 7.17 22.95
C THR A 150 1.44 7.83 23.78
N ARG A 151 1.12 8.17 25.03
CA ARG A 151 2.09 8.75 25.97
C ARG A 151 3.11 7.70 26.42
N PRO A 152 4.43 7.96 26.28
CA PRO A 152 5.45 7.03 26.75
C PRO A 152 5.44 6.94 28.28
N THR A 153 5.58 5.72 28.82
CA THR A 153 5.55 5.47 30.28
C THR A 153 6.93 5.43 30.93
N HIS A 154 8.00 5.25 30.13
CA HIS A 154 9.38 5.16 30.60
C HIS A 154 10.36 5.72 29.57
N ALA A 155 11.58 6.06 30.01
CA ALA A 155 12.60 6.72 29.19
C ALA A 155 12.90 5.97 27.88
N ARG A 156 12.95 4.64 27.91
CA ARG A 156 13.14 3.82 26.70
C ARG A 156 12.01 3.99 25.68
N ALA A 157 10.74 4.03 26.10
CA ALA A 157 9.60 4.23 25.20
C ALA A 157 9.61 5.66 24.65
N ALA A 158 9.92 6.65 25.48
CA ALA A 158 10.08 8.04 25.05
C ALA A 158 11.17 8.17 23.96
N SER A 159 12.32 7.52 24.16
CA SER A 159 13.38 7.47 23.15
C SER A 159 12.92 6.79 21.86
N THR A 160 12.17 5.68 21.92
CA THR A 160 11.63 5.03 20.72
C THR A 160 10.63 5.95 19.99
N LYS A 161 9.71 6.61 20.71
CA LYS A 161 8.75 7.57 20.14
C LYS A 161 9.47 8.72 19.43
N LEU A 162 10.49 9.30 20.06
CA LEU A 162 11.30 10.36 19.47
C LEU A 162 11.99 9.92 18.17
N LYS A 163 12.56 8.71 18.13
CA LYS A 163 13.17 8.17 16.90
C LYS A 163 12.15 8.03 15.79
N PHE A 164 10.95 7.53 16.10
CA PHE A 164 9.85 7.43 15.16
C PHE A 164 9.41 8.80 14.63
N MET A 165 9.21 9.79 15.52
CA MET A 165 8.85 11.15 15.11
C MET A 165 9.91 11.80 14.21
N VAL A 166 11.20 11.58 14.48
CA VAL A 166 12.29 12.06 13.61
C VAL A 166 12.22 11.40 12.25
N ALA A 167 11.97 10.09 12.18
CA ALA A 167 11.79 9.39 10.91
C ALA A 167 10.59 9.94 10.12
N LEU A 168 9.46 10.20 10.77
CA LEU A 168 8.30 10.84 10.14
C LEU A 168 8.64 12.23 9.60
N LEU A 169 9.35 13.07 10.36
CA LEU A 169 9.71 14.43 9.94
C LEU A 169 10.59 14.44 8.67
N MET A 170 11.44 13.42 8.51
CA MET A 170 12.28 13.27 7.32
C MET A 170 11.49 12.82 6.09
N SER A 171 10.36 12.14 6.29
CA SER A 171 9.55 11.53 5.22
C SER A 171 8.29 12.32 4.88
N ALA A 172 7.77 13.14 5.80
CA ALA A 172 6.49 13.85 5.64
C ALA A 172 6.69 15.35 5.32
N PRO A 173 6.13 15.86 4.20
CA PRO A 173 6.30 17.27 3.81
C PRO A 173 5.49 18.26 4.68
N HIS A 174 4.56 17.79 5.53
CA HIS A 174 3.62 18.63 6.28
C HIS A 174 3.45 18.20 7.74
N PHE A 175 4.56 18.13 8.48
CA PHE A 175 4.50 17.91 9.93
C PHE A 175 4.36 19.27 10.65
N GLU A 176 3.31 19.44 11.46
CA GLU A 176 3.07 20.68 12.20
C GLU A 176 4.14 20.89 13.29
N LYS A 177 4.86 22.02 13.22
CA LYS A 177 6.00 22.30 14.10
C LYS A 177 5.61 22.39 15.57
N ASP A 178 4.47 23.01 15.85
CA ASP A 178 4.00 23.22 17.23
C ASP A 178 3.55 21.90 17.86
N TYR A 179 2.89 21.05 17.07
CA TYR A 179 2.53 19.69 17.51
C TYR A 179 3.77 18.81 17.74
N PHE A 180 4.79 18.92 16.89
CA PHE A 180 6.07 18.24 17.10
C PHE A 180 6.74 18.68 18.41
N ALA A 181 6.82 19.98 18.66
CA ALA A 181 7.43 20.52 19.87
C ALA A 181 6.71 20.01 21.14
N TYR A 182 5.38 20.02 21.13
CA TYR A 182 4.56 19.46 22.21
C TYR A 182 4.89 17.99 22.50
N LEU A 183 4.97 17.16 21.45
CA LEU A 183 5.29 15.73 21.60
C LEU A 183 6.73 15.49 22.07
N VAL A 184 7.69 16.34 21.68
CA VAL A 184 9.07 16.28 22.18
C VAL A 184 9.12 16.63 23.67
N GLU A 185 8.40 17.67 24.11
CA GLU A 185 8.31 18.04 25.52
C GLU A 185 7.71 16.91 26.37
N GLU A 186 6.65 16.27 25.88
CA GLU A 186 6.06 15.09 26.54
C GLU A 186 7.11 13.98 26.75
N CYS A 187 7.90 13.66 25.72
CA CYS A 187 8.94 12.66 25.82
C CYS A 187 10.06 13.09 26.79
N ALA A 188 10.46 14.36 26.76
CA ALA A 188 11.51 14.90 27.62
C ALA A 188 11.12 14.86 29.10
N GLN A 189 9.87 15.16 29.43
CA GLN A 189 9.35 15.08 30.81
C GLN A 189 9.48 13.65 31.38
N VAL A 190 9.18 12.63 30.57
CA VAL A 190 9.28 11.22 30.98
C VAL A 190 10.72 10.78 31.20
N VAL A 191 11.67 11.30 30.40
CA VAL A 191 13.11 11.04 30.56
C VAL A 191 13.66 11.76 31.80
N GLY A 192 13.29 13.02 32.01
CA GLY A 192 13.75 13.83 33.14
C GLY A 192 13.16 13.43 34.50
N ALA A 193 12.01 12.74 34.51
CA ALA A 193 11.36 12.26 35.73
C ALA A 193 11.94 10.95 36.29
N GLN A 194 12.89 10.30 35.61
CA GLN A 194 13.51 9.08 36.15
C GLN A 194 14.64 9.44 37.13
N PRO A 195 14.64 8.88 38.36
CA PRO A 195 15.72 9.09 39.30
C PRO A 195 17.01 8.48 38.73
N THR A 196 18.06 9.30 38.66
CA THR A 196 19.44 8.92 38.29
C THR A 196 20.06 7.97 39.30
#